data_AF-A0A4U9HCK9-F1
#
_entry.id   AF-A0A4U9HCK9-F1
#
_cell.length_a   1.000
_cell.length_b   1.000
_cell.length_c   1.000
_cell.angle_alpha   90.00
_cell.angle_beta   90.00
_cell.angle_gamma   90.00
#
_symmetry.space_group_name_H-M   'P 1'
#
loop_
_entity.id
_entity.type
_entity.pdbx_description
1 polymer ?
#
loop_
_entity_poly.entity_id
_entity_poly.type
_entity_poly.pdbx_seq_one_letter_code
_entity_poly.pdbx_strand_id
1 'polypeptide(L)'
;MSAKAQFLKKLQASQTGLSQPTSRGQADMAEFRQRMIQLQETIEGWLEQTGIRVESTEVPLVELLLGAGAFRISGIRIHYQERLVTFTPSFLYGQG
;
A
#
# COMPACT_ATOMS: atom_id res chain seq x y z
N MET A 1 1.40 -21.68 -13.03
CA MET A 1 1.79 -20.77 -11.94
C MET A 1 2.12 -19.41 -12.55
N SER A 2 1.33 -18.36 -12.27
CA SER A 2 1.49 -17.04 -12.90
C SER A 2 2.69 -16.27 -12.35
N ALA A 3 3.39 -15.52 -13.20
CA ALA A 3 4.48 -14.61 -12.81
C ALA A 3 4.06 -13.61 -11.72
N LYS A 4 2.78 -13.22 -11.70
CA LYS A 4 2.18 -12.34 -10.67
C LYS A 4 2.25 -12.97 -9.27
N ALA A 5 2.02 -14.27 -9.15
CA ALA A 5 2.10 -14.98 -7.86
C ALA A 5 3.54 -15.06 -7.32
N GLN A 6 4.52 -15.17 -8.22
CA GLN A 6 5.93 -15.16 -7.85
C GLN A 6 6.39 -13.76 -7.45
N PHE A 7 5.87 -12.72 -8.10
CA PHE A 7 6.10 -11.33 -7.72
C PHE A 7 5.54 -11.02 -6.33
N LEU A 8 4.30 -11.44 -6.03
CA LEU A 8 3.69 -11.29 -4.70
C LEU A 8 4.48 -12.02 -3.61
N LYS A 9 4.96 -13.24 -3.89
CA LYS A 9 5.84 -13.97 -2.95
C LYS A 9 7.16 -13.23 -2.71
N LYS A 10 7.77 -12.67 -3.75
CA LYS A 10 9.00 -11.88 -3.61
C LYS A 10 8.75 -10.61 -2.81
N LEU A 11 7.65 -9.92 -3.07
CA LEU A 11 7.26 -8.69 -2.38
C LEU A 11 6.91 -8.94 -0.90
N GLN A 12 6.26 -10.07 -0.59
CA GLN A 12 6.05 -10.53 0.79
C GLN A 12 7.37 -10.91 1.47
N ALA A 13 8.24 -11.68 0.82
CA ALA A 13 9.52 -12.11 1.37
C ALA A 13 10.47 -10.92 1.64
N SER A 14 10.43 -9.89 0.81
CA SER A 14 11.17 -8.64 1.03
C SER A 14 10.63 -7.83 2.21
N GLN A 15 9.35 -7.98 2.57
CA GLN A 15 8.75 -7.35 3.76
C GLN A 15 9.01 -8.13 5.04
N THR A 16 9.22 -9.45 4.97
CA THR A 16 9.53 -10.31 6.11
C THR A 16 10.92 -10.04 6.73
N GLY A 17 11.78 -9.28 6.05
CA GLY A 17 13.09 -8.85 6.58
C GLY A 17 13.03 -7.75 7.65
N LEU A 18 11.85 -7.17 7.91
CA LEU A 18 11.64 -6.21 8.99
C LEU A 18 11.08 -6.97 10.21
N SER A 19 11.79 -6.83 11.34
CA SER A 19 11.62 -7.50 12.63
C SER A 19 10.18 -7.85 13.02
N GLN A 20 10.02 -8.94 13.80
CA GLN A 20 8.76 -9.33 14.44
C GLN A 20 8.03 -8.09 15.02
N PRO A 21 6.72 -7.94 14.78
CA PRO A 21 5.97 -6.79 15.27
C PRO A 21 5.99 -6.83 16.80
N THR A 22 6.73 -5.90 17.41
CA THR A 22 6.87 -5.79 18.87
C THR A 22 5.77 -4.91 19.47
N SER A 23 4.97 -4.24 18.64
CA SER A 23 3.84 -3.39 19.06
C SER A 23 2.62 -3.56 18.14
N ARG A 24 1.42 -3.35 18.71
CA ARG A 24 0.12 -3.45 18.02
C ARG A 24 0.04 -2.61 16.74
N GLY A 25 0.54 -1.37 16.76
CA GLY A 25 0.51 -0.51 15.56
C GLY A 25 1.45 -0.97 14.43
N GLN A 26 2.51 -1.75 14.70
CA GLN A 26 3.26 -2.40 13.61
C GLN A 26 2.43 -3.47 12.88
N ALA A 27 1.58 -4.20 13.62
CA ALA A 27 0.65 -5.16 13.03
C ALA A 27 -0.46 -4.44 12.24
N ASP A 28 -1.05 -3.39 12.81
CA ASP A 28 -2.06 -2.58 12.13
C ASP A 28 -1.49 -1.94 10.85
N MET A 29 -0.23 -1.49 10.88
CA MET A 29 0.45 -0.94 9.70
C MET A 29 0.70 -2.01 8.62
N ALA A 30 1.10 -3.21 9.01
CA ALA A 30 1.28 -4.33 8.08
C ALA A 30 -0.05 -4.71 7.42
N GLU A 31 -1.13 -4.77 8.20
CA GLU A 31 -2.47 -5.00 7.67
C GLU A 31 -2.91 -3.88 6.73
N PHE A 32 -2.69 -2.63 7.11
CA PHE A 32 -3.02 -1.48 6.28
C PHE A 32 -2.31 -1.50 4.93
N ARG A 33 -1.01 -1.82 4.91
CA ARG A 33 -0.25 -2.03 3.66
C ARG A 33 -0.88 -3.09 2.78
N GLN A 34 -1.27 -4.22 3.36
CA GLN A 34 -1.90 -5.31 2.62
C GLN A 34 -3.24 -4.87 2.01
N ARG A 35 -4.05 -4.12 2.75
CA ARG A 35 -5.32 -3.57 2.25
C ARG A 35 -5.11 -2.54 1.13
N MET A 36 -4.06 -1.72 1.20
CA MET A 36 -3.71 -0.78 0.12
C MET A 36 -3.35 -1.50 -1.19
N ILE A 37 -2.62 -2.63 -1.11
CA ILE A 37 -2.33 -3.46 -2.28
C ILE A 37 -3.62 -4.02 -2.88
N GLN A 38 -4.51 -4.58 -2.06
CA GLN A 38 -5.79 -5.13 -2.51
C GLN A 38 -6.68 -4.06 -3.15
N LEU A 39 -6.71 -2.85 -2.58
CA LEU A 39 -7.43 -1.72 -3.15
C LEU A 39 -6.90 -1.36 -4.54
N GLN A 40 -5.58 -1.29 -4.70
CA GLN A 40 -4.98 -1.02 -6.01
C GLN A 40 -5.37 -2.08 -7.04
N GLU A 41 -5.26 -3.38 -6.70
CA GLU A 41 -5.65 -4.47 -7.60
C GLU A 41 -7.14 -4.41 -7.96
N THR A 42 -7.99 -4.03 -7.02
CA THR A 42 -9.43 -3.87 -7.25
C THR A 42 -9.70 -2.73 -8.23
N ILE A 43 -9.03 -1.59 -8.05
CA ILE A 43 -9.13 -0.43 -8.96
C ILE A 43 -8.60 -0.80 -10.35
N GLU A 44 -7.48 -1.51 -10.44
CA GLU A 44 -6.94 -2.02 -11.71
C GLU A 44 -7.95 -2.91 -12.44
N GLY A 45 -8.62 -3.82 -11.71
CA GLY A 45 -9.67 -4.66 -12.28
C GLY A 45 -10.90 -3.89 -12.76
N TRP A 46 -11.34 -2.86 -12.02
CA TRP A 46 -12.45 -2.00 -12.44
C TRP A 46 -12.13 -1.18 -13.70
N LEU A 47 -10.85 -0.83 -13.89
CA LEU A 47 -10.39 0.03 -14.96
C LEU A 47 -9.78 -0.73 -16.13
N GLU A 48 -9.82 -2.06 -16.11
CA GLU A 48 -9.29 -2.89 -17.18
C GLU A 48 -9.91 -2.50 -18.54
N GLN A 49 -9.09 -2.41 -19.58
CA GLN A 49 -9.50 -2.05 -20.95
C GLN A 49 -10.08 -0.63 -21.14
N THR A 50 -10.09 0.22 -20.10
CA THR A 50 -10.57 1.62 -20.22
C THR A 50 -9.52 2.59 -20.77
N GLY A 51 -8.24 2.16 -20.84
CA GLY A 51 -7.10 3.02 -21.14
C GLY A 51 -6.68 3.93 -19.98
N ILE A 52 -7.34 3.84 -18.83
CA ILE A 52 -6.93 4.50 -17.58
C ILE A 52 -5.81 3.69 -16.94
N ARG A 53 -4.71 4.36 -16.58
CA ARG A 53 -3.53 3.72 -15.97
C ARG A 53 -3.54 3.92 -14.46
N VAL A 54 -3.22 2.87 -13.72
CA VAL A 54 -3.06 2.90 -12.27
C VAL A 54 -1.58 2.70 -11.95
N GLU A 55 -1.04 3.56 -11.09
CA GLU A 55 0.36 3.52 -10.66
C GLU A 55 0.45 3.53 -9.13
N SER A 56 1.41 2.79 -8.59
CA SER A 56 1.73 2.81 -7.16
C SER A 56 2.81 3.84 -6.89
N THR A 57 2.66 4.60 -5.79
CA THR A 57 3.68 5.56 -5.34
C THR A 57 4.00 5.31 -3.88
N GLU A 58 5.27 5.39 -3.48
CA GLU A 58 5.60 5.31 -2.05
C GLU A 58 5.39 6.67 -1.38
N VAL A 59 4.59 6.67 -0.32
CA VAL A 59 4.34 7.85 0.51
C VAL A 59 4.70 7.57 1.97
N PRO A 60 5.27 8.56 2.69
CA PRO A 60 5.48 8.44 4.12
C PRO A 60 4.14 8.58 4.85
N LEU A 61 3.81 7.63 5.71
CA LEU A 61 2.69 7.68 6.63
C LEU A 61 3.24 7.85 8.05
N VAL A 62 2.83 8.93 8.70
CA VAL A 62 3.15 9.15 10.11
C VAL A 62 2.05 8.51 10.94
N GLU A 63 2.42 7.61 11.84
CA GLU A 63 1.50 7.09 12.85
C GLU A 63 1.56 8.01 14.08
N LEU A 64 0.47 8.73 14.35
CA LEU A 64 0.44 9.76 15.39
C LEU A 64 0.58 9.18 16.81
N LEU A 65 0.19 7.92 17.02
CA LEU A 65 0.03 7.33 18.35
C LEU A 65 1.21 6.49 18.83
N LEU A 66 2.05 5.96 17.94
CA LEU A 66 3.19 5.14 18.34
C LEU A 66 4.50 5.92 18.48
N GLY A 67 4.54 7.21 18.10
CA GLY A 67 5.79 7.98 18.05
C GLY A 67 6.87 7.35 17.16
N ALA A 68 6.49 6.30 16.41
CA ALA A 68 7.34 5.53 15.53
C ALA A 68 7.51 6.34 14.24
N GLY A 69 8.74 6.30 13.70
CA GLY A 69 9.11 7.04 12.50
C GLY A 69 8.19 6.76 11.29
N ALA A 70 8.29 7.60 10.27
CA ALA A 70 7.45 7.51 9.08
C ALA A 70 7.52 6.11 8.42
N PHE A 71 6.37 5.45 8.30
CA PHE A 71 6.24 4.18 7.58
C PHE A 71 6.07 4.43 6.09
N ARG A 72 6.74 3.65 5.25
CA ARG A 72 6.46 3.65 3.81
C ARG A 72 5.22 2.84 3.52
N ILE A 73 4.29 3.43 2.78
CA ILE A 73 3.05 2.80 2.31
C ILE A 73 2.83 3.15 0.83
N SER A 74 2.00 2.37 0.15
CA SER A 74 1.59 2.66 -1.22
C SER A 74 0.46 3.69 -1.24
N GLY A 75 0.67 4.81 -1.93
CA GLY A 75 -0.38 5.63 -2.51
C GLY A 75 -0.75 5.13 -3.91
N ILE A 76 -1.89 5.58 -4.42
CA ILE A 76 -2.43 5.16 -5.71
C ILE A 76 -2.59 6.39 -6.59
N ARG A 77 -2.03 6.34 -7.81
CA ARG A 77 -2.19 7.36 -8.84
C ARG A 77 -3.01 6.80 -9.99
N ILE A 78 -4.00 7.55 -10.43
CA ILE A 78 -4.86 7.19 -11.55
C ILE A 78 -4.67 8.24 -12.65
N HIS A 79 -4.21 7.80 -13.80
CA HIS A 79 -3.86 8.63 -14.94
C HIS A 79 -4.83 8.41 -16.10
N TYR A 80 -5.36 9.51 -16.63
CA TYR A 80 -6.14 9.51 -17.87
C TYR A 80 -5.82 10.75 -18.69
N GLN A 81 -5.17 10.56 -19.84
CA GLN A 81 -4.63 11.67 -20.65
C GLN A 81 -3.75 12.58 -19.77
N GLU A 82 -4.04 13.88 -19.72
CA GLU A 82 -3.35 14.88 -18.90
C GLU A 82 -3.91 15.00 -17.47
N ARG A 83 -4.80 14.09 -17.06
CA ARG A 83 -5.46 14.13 -15.75
C ARG A 83 -4.83 13.12 -14.81
N LEU A 84 -4.66 13.54 -13.56
CA LEU A 84 -4.13 12.74 -12.47
C LEU A 84 -5.02 12.87 -11.25
N VAL A 85 -5.45 11.73 -10.71
CA VAL A 85 -6.04 11.62 -9.37
C VAL A 85 -5.05 10.88 -8.48
N THR A 86 -4.76 11.41 -7.30
CA THR A 86 -3.84 10.79 -6.34
C THR A 86 -4.57 10.49 -5.04
N PHE A 87 -4.49 9.23 -4.62
CA PHE A 87 -4.97 8.75 -3.32
C PHE A 87 -3.75 8.56 -2.41
N THR A 88 -3.60 9.45 -1.44
CA THR A 88 -2.50 9.43 -0.47
C THR A 88 -3.08 9.25 0.93
N PRO A 89 -2.79 8.11 1.59
CA PRO A 89 -3.20 7.96 2.98
C PRO A 89 -2.44 8.95 3.86
N SER A 90 -3.17 9.63 4.75
CA SER A 90 -2.65 10.77 5.52
C SER A 90 -2.24 10.40 6.95
N PHE A 91 -3.02 9.54 7.62
CA PHE A 91 -2.74 9.05 8.98
C PHE A 91 -3.47 7.72 9.22
N LEU A 92 -2.95 6.92 10.15
CA LEU A 92 -3.64 5.75 10.69
C LEU A 92 -3.85 5.97 12.19
N TYR A 93 -5.08 5.86 12.64
CA TYR A 93 -5.40 5.83 14.07
C TYR A 93 -5.25 4.38 14.53
N GLY A 94 -4.16 4.09 15.25
CA GLY A 94 -4.09 2.87 16.05
C GLY A 94 -5.23 2.89 17.07
N GLN A 95 -6.08 1.87 17.07
CA GLN A 95 -7.06 1.73 18.15
C GLN A 95 -6.26 1.33 19.40
N GLY A 96 -6.32 2.16 20.44
CA GLY A 96 -5.74 1.89 21.76
C GLY A 96 -6.15 0.52 22.31
#